data_AF-A0A662DVQ0-F1
#
_entry.id   AF-A0A662DVQ0-F1
#
_cell.length_a   1.000
_cell.length_b   1.000
_cell.length_c   1.000
_cell.angle_alpha   90.00
_cell.angle_beta   90.00
_cell.angle_gamma   90.00
#
_symmetry.space_group_name_H-M   'P 1'
#
loop_
_entity.id
_entity.type
_entity.pdbx_description
1 polymer ?
#
loop_
_entity_poly.entity_id
_entity_poly.type
_entity_poly.pdbx_seq_one_letter_code
_entity_poly.pdbx_strand_id
1 'polypeptide(L)'
;MTTTATFGSWESPISADDTVAGIVRFSDIQYDDGTLYWLESRPSEGGRTVLVRRLLDGTIEEVLPGTSNVRTMVHEYGGGAYLAGGGEIFYSEFADQRVYHLGSDGVVSSLTAESTRPSASRYGNAVR
;
A
#
# COMPACT_ATOMS: atom_id res chain seq x y z
N MET A 1 12.75 38.37 16.63
CA MET A 1 13.70 38.39 17.76
C MET A 1 13.80 36.97 18.28
N THR A 2 15.00 36.52 18.63
CA THR A 2 15.21 35.15 19.14
C THR A 2 15.14 35.18 20.67
N THR A 3 14.36 34.27 21.26
CA THR A 3 14.18 34.18 22.71
C THR A 3 15.10 33.09 23.27
N THR A 4 15.86 33.40 24.33
CA THR A 4 16.68 32.40 25.04
C THR A 4 15.78 31.58 25.99
N ALA A 5 15.86 30.25 25.93
CA ALA A 5 15.12 29.34 26.79
C ALA A 5 15.98 28.12 27.17
N THR A 6 15.65 27.46 28.28
CA THR A 6 16.38 26.29 28.79
C THR A 6 16.22 25.10 27.84
N PHE A 7 17.17 24.16 27.87
CA PHE A 7 17.05 22.93 27.07
C PHE A 7 15.74 22.20 27.38
N GLY A 8 14.98 21.86 26.34
CA GLY A 8 13.69 21.18 26.44
C GLY A 8 12.46 22.09 26.63
N SER A 9 12.61 23.42 26.72
CA SER A 9 11.49 24.37 26.85
C SER A 9 11.28 25.27 25.63
N TRP A 10 11.93 24.96 24.51
CA TRP A 10 11.70 25.67 23.25
C TRP A 10 10.28 25.36 22.76
N GLU A 11 9.53 26.40 22.42
CA GLU A 11 8.25 26.22 21.75
C GLU A 11 8.49 25.50 20.41
N SER A 12 7.93 24.30 20.31
CA SER A 12 8.00 23.47 19.11
C SER A 12 6.74 23.69 18.29
N PRO A 13 6.85 23.99 16.98
CA PRO A 13 5.69 23.95 16.08
C PRO A 13 5.22 22.52 15.79
N ILE A 14 5.99 21.50 16.22
CA ILE A 14 5.64 20.08 16.11
C ILE A 14 5.04 19.64 17.44
N SER A 15 3.77 19.26 17.41
CA SER A 15 3.00 18.76 18.53
C SER A 15 3.13 17.23 18.70
N ALA A 16 2.62 16.71 19.83
CA ALA A 16 2.48 15.27 20.01
C ALA A 16 1.51 14.67 18.97
N ASP A 17 0.47 15.43 18.60
CA ASP A 17 -0.50 15.04 17.57
C ASP A 17 0.16 14.87 16.19
N ASP A 18 1.10 15.75 15.83
CA ASP A 18 1.89 15.64 14.59
C ASP A 18 2.76 14.37 14.57
N THR A 19 3.15 13.88 15.74
CA THR A 19 3.95 12.65 15.86
C THR A 19 3.08 11.39 15.70
N VAL A 20 1.83 11.44 16.17
CA VAL A 20 0.89 10.31 16.08
C VAL A 20 0.03 10.32 14.83
N ALA A 21 0.03 11.40 14.05
CA ALA A 21 -0.76 11.56 12.83
C ALA A 21 -0.53 10.46 11.76
N GLY A 22 0.46 9.60 11.96
CA GLY A 22 0.73 8.46 11.10
C GLY A 22 1.44 8.90 9.83
N ILE A 23 2.56 8.24 9.54
CA ILE A 23 3.36 8.60 8.35
C ILE A 23 2.76 7.90 7.13
N VAL A 24 2.43 8.69 6.10
CA VAL A 24 2.18 8.16 4.76
C VAL A 24 3.50 7.64 4.20
N ARG A 25 3.52 6.37 3.84
CA ARG A 25 4.68 5.67 3.28
C ARG A 25 4.35 5.29 1.85
N PHE A 26 5.32 5.51 0.97
CA PHE A 26 5.29 5.09 -0.42
C PHE A 26 6.29 3.93 -0.61
N SER A 27 5.89 2.87 -1.29
CA SER A 27 6.76 1.71 -1.54
C SER A 27 6.43 0.99 -2.84
N ASP A 28 7.29 0.03 -3.20
CA ASP A 28 7.10 -0.90 -4.33
C ASP A 28 6.70 -0.20 -5.63
N ILE A 29 7.44 0.83 -6.05
CA ILE A 29 7.14 1.58 -7.27
C ILE A 29 7.36 0.68 -8.51
N GLN A 30 6.38 0.61 -9.40
CA GLN A 30 6.47 -0.09 -10.69
C GLN A 30 6.02 0.84 -11.83
N TYR A 31 6.64 0.70 -13.00
CA TYR A 31 6.25 1.44 -14.19
C TYR A 31 5.88 0.46 -15.30
N ASP A 32 4.72 0.68 -15.92
CA ASP A 32 4.25 -0.10 -17.05
C ASP A 32 3.49 0.80 -18.03
N ASP A 33 3.86 0.76 -19.30
CA ASP A 33 3.18 1.41 -20.43
C ASP A 33 2.62 2.83 -20.15
N GLY A 34 3.47 3.74 -19.66
CA GLY A 34 3.07 5.13 -19.39
C GLY A 34 2.33 5.34 -18.07
N THR A 35 2.15 4.29 -17.27
CA THR A 35 1.48 4.33 -15.96
C THR A 35 2.47 3.98 -14.85
N LEU A 36 2.53 4.82 -13.83
CA LEU A 36 3.31 4.59 -12.61
C LEU A 36 2.39 4.01 -11.53
N TYR A 37 2.82 2.98 -10.84
CA TYR A 37 2.11 2.32 -9.75
C TYR A 37 2.94 2.35 -8.47
N TRP A 38 2.29 2.48 -7.31
CA TRP A 38 2.95 2.39 -6.01
C TRP A 38 1.98 1.95 -4.92
N LEU A 39 2.55 1.44 -3.83
CA LEU A 39 1.81 1.22 -2.59
C LEU A 39 1.88 2.46 -1.71
N GLU A 40 0.75 2.87 -1.17
CA GLU A 40 0.63 4.03 -0.28
C GLU A 40 -0.08 3.64 1.02
N SER A 41 0.52 3.95 2.18
CA SER A 41 -0.16 3.71 3.46
C SER A 41 -1.27 4.74 3.70
N ARG A 42 -2.34 4.29 4.36
CA ARG A 42 -3.47 5.11 4.82
C ARG A 42 -3.60 4.98 6.34
N PRO A 43 -2.76 5.67 7.14
CA PRO A 43 -2.82 5.57 8.61
C PRO A 43 -4.20 5.89 9.19
N SER A 44 -4.88 6.87 8.60
CA SER A 44 -6.24 7.29 8.97
C SER A 44 -7.35 6.29 8.59
N GLU A 45 -7.05 5.27 7.78
CA GLU A 45 -8.03 4.30 7.28
C GLU A 45 -7.73 2.89 7.81
N GLY A 46 -7.54 2.78 9.13
CA GLY A 46 -7.21 1.52 9.79
C GLY A 46 -5.81 0.99 9.44
N GLY A 47 -4.93 1.85 8.94
CA GLY A 47 -3.57 1.47 8.54
C GLY A 47 -3.50 0.55 7.32
N ARG A 48 -4.51 0.57 6.45
CA ARG A 48 -4.48 -0.17 5.19
C ARG A 48 -3.44 0.40 4.23
N THR A 49 -2.96 -0.43 3.32
CA THR A 49 -2.10 -0.03 2.21
C THR A 49 -2.88 -0.13 0.91
N VAL A 50 -2.84 0.92 0.08
CA VAL A 50 -3.56 0.98 -1.18
C VAL A 50 -2.61 0.92 -2.37
N LEU A 51 -3.07 0.33 -3.47
CA LEU A 51 -2.38 0.45 -4.75
C LEU A 51 -2.90 1.69 -5.47
N VAL A 52 -1.98 2.60 -5.78
CA VAL A 52 -2.26 3.86 -6.48
C VAL A 52 -1.59 3.82 -7.84
N ARG A 53 -2.20 4.48 -8.82
CA ARG A 53 -1.57 4.74 -10.12
C ARG A 53 -1.54 6.21 -10.48
N ARG A 54 -0.57 6.59 -11.29
CA ARG A 54 -0.49 7.86 -12.00
C ARG A 54 -0.44 7.61 -13.50
N LEU A 55 -1.45 8.13 -14.20
CA LEU A 55 -1.56 8.07 -15.66
C LEU A 55 -0.66 9.12 -16.33
N LEU A 56 -0.48 8.99 -17.64
CA LEU A 56 0.38 9.87 -18.43
C LEU A 56 -0.10 11.34 -18.40
N ASP A 57 -1.40 11.57 -18.33
CA ASP A 57 -2.02 12.90 -18.21
C ASP A 57 -1.83 13.54 -16.82
N GLY A 58 -1.24 12.80 -15.87
CA GLY A 58 -0.99 13.24 -14.51
C GLY A 58 -2.10 12.91 -13.51
N THR A 59 -3.20 12.28 -13.94
CA THR A 59 -4.27 11.81 -13.06
C THR A 59 -3.71 10.78 -12.08
N ILE A 60 -4.01 10.95 -10.79
CA ILE A 60 -3.63 10.04 -9.70
C ILE A 60 -4.90 9.46 -9.08
N GLU A 61 -4.97 8.14 -8.96
CA GLU A 61 -6.15 7.45 -8.43
C GLU A 61 -5.81 6.10 -7.77
N GLU A 62 -6.66 5.65 -6.84
CA GLU A 62 -6.61 4.29 -6.30
C GLU A 62 -7.07 3.30 -7.38
N VAL A 63 -6.34 2.19 -7.51
CA VAL A 63 -6.61 1.22 -8.58
C VAL A 63 -7.67 0.21 -8.18
N LEU A 64 -7.74 -0.12 -6.90
CA LEU A 64 -8.69 -1.09 -6.36
C LEU A 64 -9.82 -0.35 -5.64
N PRO A 65 -11.09 -0.64 -5.93
CA PRO A 65 -12.21 -0.02 -5.24
C PRO A 65 -12.34 -0.55 -3.79
N GLY A 66 -12.84 0.30 -2.90
CA GLY A 66 -13.33 -0.11 -1.58
C GLY A 66 -12.25 -0.26 -0.51
N THR A 67 -12.38 -1.30 0.32
CA THR A 67 -11.60 -1.49 1.55
C THR A 67 -10.38 -2.39 1.37
N SER A 68 -9.90 -2.59 0.14
CA SER A 68 -8.74 -3.44 -0.12
C SER A 68 -7.50 -2.97 0.63
N ASN A 69 -6.72 -3.95 1.09
CA ASN A 69 -5.50 -3.74 1.84
C ASN A 69 -4.37 -4.57 1.21
N VAL A 70 -3.62 -3.93 0.31
CA VAL A 70 -2.59 -4.58 -0.50
C VAL A 70 -1.33 -4.78 0.35
N ARG A 71 -1.32 -5.87 1.12
CA ARG A 71 -0.24 -6.22 2.03
C ARG A 71 -0.14 -7.72 2.23
N THR A 72 1.09 -8.20 2.30
CA THR A 72 1.41 -9.59 2.60
C THR A 72 2.16 -9.73 3.92
N MET A 73 2.01 -10.89 4.57
CA MET A 73 2.73 -11.28 5.78
C MET A 73 3.89 -12.26 5.51
N VAL A 74 4.39 -12.34 4.27
CA VAL A 74 5.61 -13.11 3.98
C VAL A 74 6.74 -12.63 4.89
N HIS A 75 7.40 -13.58 5.56
CA HIS A 75 8.41 -13.33 6.61
C HIS A 75 7.96 -12.42 7.76
N GLU A 76 6.65 -12.19 7.95
CA GLU A 76 6.06 -11.23 8.91
C GLU A 76 6.42 -9.75 8.65
N TYR A 77 7.38 -9.47 7.76
CA TYR A 77 7.76 -8.14 7.30
C TYR A 77 6.98 -7.70 6.05
N GLY A 78 6.54 -8.65 5.22
CA GLY A 78 5.92 -8.41 3.93
C GLY A 78 6.91 -8.18 2.79
N GLY A 79 6.44 -7.62 1.68
CA GLY A 79 7.25 -7.27 0.50
C GLY A 79 6.74 -7.87 -0.81
N GLY A 80 6.76 -7.08 -1.89
CA GLY A 80 6.29 -7.51 -3.22
C GLY A 80 4.82 -7.91 -3.20
N ALA A 81 3.98 -7.07 -2.61
CA ALA A 81 2.55 -7.37 -2.40
C ALA A 81 1.72 -7.24 -3.68
N TYR A 82 2.28 -6.70 -4.77
CA TYR A 82 1.60 -6.59 -6.06
C TYR A 82 2.56 -6.64 -7.25
N LEU A 83 2.01 -6.96 -8.42
CA LEU A 83 2.63 -6.86 -9.73
C LEU A 83 1.66 -6.15 -10.68
N ALA A 84 2.12 -5.12 -11.39
CA ALA A 84 1.36 -4.46 -12.45
C ALA A 84 2.06 -4.67 -13.80
N GLY A 85 1.29 -5.06 -14.82
CA GLY A 85 1.81 -5.27 -16.17
C GLY A 85 0.72 -5.58 -17.19
N GLY A 86 0.81 -5.00 -18.38
CA GLY A 86 -0.11 -5.29 -19.48
C GLY A 86 -1.56 -4.89 -19.20
N GLY A 87 -1.77 -3.89 -18.34
CA GLY A 87 -3.10 -3.47 -17.88
C GLY A 87 -3.73 -4.41 -16.84
N GLU A 88 -3.01 -5.41 -16.37
CA GLU A 88 -3.44 -6.36 -15.34
C GLU A 88 -2.70 -6.12 -14.03
N ILE A 89 -3.34 -6.48 -12.91
CA ILE A 89 -2.76 -6.36 -11.58
C ILE A 89 -2.96 -7.65 -10.81
N PHE A 90 -1.87 -8.15 -10.25
CA PHE A 90 -1.88 -9.25 -9.30
C PHE A 90 -1.51 -8.69 -7.94
N TYR A 91 -2.25 -9.03 -6.89
CA TYR A 91 -1.98 -8.50 -5.56
C TYR A 91 -2.35 -9.47 -4.45
N SER A 92 -1.72 -9.31 -3.30
CA SER A 92 -2.08 -10.03 -2.07
C SER A 92 -3.00 -9.17 -1.22
N GLU A 93 -4.16 -9.72 -0.86
CA GLU A 93 -5.11 -9.07 0.06
C GLU A 93 -4.77 -9.42 1.51
N PHE A 94 -4.68 -8.41 2.38
CA PHE A 94 -4.26 -8.61 3.75
C PHE A 94 -5.26 -9.46 4.54
N ALA A 95 -6.56 -9.28 4.28
CA ALA A 95 -7.64 -9.90 5.04
C ALA A 95 -7.58 -11.45 5.03
N ASP A 96 -7.22 -12.05 3.90
CA ASP A 96 -7.22 -13.51 3.71
C ASP A 96 -5.88 -14.08 3.24
N GLN A 97 -4.89 -13.21 2.94
CA GLN A 97 -3.58 -13.55 2.38
C GLN A 97 -3.63 -14.27 1.02
N ARG A 98 -4.75 -14.16 0.29
CA ARG A 98 -4.91 -14.76 -1.03
C ARG A 98 -4.37 -13.82 -2.11
N VAL A 99 -4.00 -14.42 -3.25
CA VAL A 99 -3.65 -13.66 -4.45
C VAL A 99 -4.92 -13.41 -5.25
N TYR A 100 -5.14 -12.15 -5.57
CA TYR A 100 -6.19 -11.67 -6.43
C TYR A 100 -5.60 -11.16 -7.75
N HIS A 101 -6.38 -11.28 -8.81
CA HIS A 101 -6.11 -10.76 -10.13
C HIS A 101 -7.22 -9.79 -10.51
N LEU A 102 -6.83 -8.54 -10.77
CA LEU A 102 -7.66 -7.54 -11.45
C LEU A 102 -7.28 -7.57 -12.93
N GLY A 103 -8.19 -8.10 -13.74
CA GLY A 103 -8.03 -8.13 -15.20
C GLY A 103 -8.17 -6.74 -15.82
N SER A 104 -7.74 -6.62 -17.07
CA SER A 104 -7.89 -5.39 -17.86
C SER A 104 -9.35 -5.01 -18.14
N ASP A 105 -10.28 -5.95 -17.94
CA ASP A 105 -11.73 -5.76 -17.97
C ASP A 105 -12.30 -5.16 -16.68
N GLY A 106 -11.46 -4.96 -15.65
CA GLY A 106 -11.85 -4.46 -14.34
C GLY A 106 -12.43 -5.54 -13.42
N VAL A 107 -12.39 -6.81 -13.81
CA VAL A 107 -12.94 -7.91 -13.02
C VAL A 107 -11.88 -8.43 -12.05
N VAL A 108 -12.25 -8.51 -10.77
CA VAL A 108 -11.43 -9.08 -9.71
C VAL A 108 -11.76 -10.56 -9.53
N SER A 109 -10.74 -11.41 -9.52
CA SER A 109 -10.87 -12.84 -9.25
C SER A 109 -9.76 -13.34 -8.31
N SER A 110 -10.04 -14.35 -7.50
CA SER A 110 -9.03 -15.00 -6.66
C SER A 110 -8.27 -16.06 -7.43
N LEU A 111 -6.94 -16.00 -7.46
CA LEU A 111 -6.09 -17.01 -8.11
C LEU A 111 -5.75 -18.19 -7.20
N THR A 112 -5.77 -17.97 -5.89
CA THR A 112 -5.43 -19.00 -4.90
C THR A 112 -6.68 -19.45 -4.15
N ALA A 113 -6.73 -20.75 -3.82
CA ALA A 113 -7.77 -21.28 -2.95
C ALA A 113 -7.73 -20.62 -1.55
N GLU A 114 -8.85 -20.63 -0.87
CA GLU A 114 -8.90 -20.24 0.54
C GLU A 114 -8.18 -21.30 1.39
N SER A 115 -7.42 -20.83 2.37
CA SER A 115 -6.70 -21.70 3.30
C SER A 115 -7.64 -22.20 4.40
N THR A 116 -7.45 -23.46 4.84
CA THR A 116 -8.21 -24.06 5.96
C THR A 116 -7.90 -23.43 7.32
N ARG A 117 -6.78 -22.70 7.43
CA ARG A 117 -6.43 -21.87 8.58
C ARG A 117 -6.13 -20.45 8.11
N PRO A 118 -6.54 -19.40 8.87
CA PRO A 118 -6.26 -18.02 8.49
C PRO A 118 -4.76 -17.81 8.26
N SER A 119 -4.41 -17.18 7.13
CA SER A 119 -3.04 -16.74 6.82
C SER A 119 -1.95 -17.83 6.80
N ALA A 120 -2.33 -19.10 6.61
CA ALA A 120 -1.38 -20.20 6.56
C ALA A 120 -0.60 -20.27 5.23
N SER A 121 -1.23 -19.86 4.13
CA SER A 121 -0.55 -19.60 2.86
C SER A 121 -0.39 -18.09 2.71
N ARG A 122 0.82 -17.65 2.33
CA ARG A 122 1.19 -16.24 2.17
C ARG A 122 2.01 -16.10 0.91
N TYR A 123 1.70 -15.10 0.11
CA TYR A 123 2.32 -14.87 -1.19
C TYR A 123 2.95 -13.47 -1.21
N GLY A 124 4.10 -13.32 -1.84
CA GLY A 124 4.86 -12.07 -1.85
C GLY A 124 6.07 -12.21 -2.78
N ASN A 125 6.97 -11.23 -2.74
CA ASN A 125 8.08 -11.12 -3.68
C ASN A 125 7.63 -11.11 -5.15
N ALA A 126 6.53 -10.43 -5.45
CA ALA A 126 6.23 -10.06 -6.82
C ALA A 126 7.42 -9.31 -7.42
N VAL A 127 7.98 -9.87 -8.49
CA VAL A 127 9.13 -9.33 -9.22
C VAL A 127 8.75 -9.23 -10.69
N ARG A 128 9.29 -8.20 -11.35
CA ARG A 128 9.24 -8.02 -12.79
C ARG A 128 10.55 -8.48 -13.42
#